data_AF-A0A8C2BYM9-F1
#
_entry.id   AF-A0A8C2BYM9-F1
#
_cell.length_a   1.000
_cell.length_b   1.000
_cell.length_c   1.000
_cell.angle_alpha   90.00
_cell.angle_beta   90.00
_cell.angle_gamma   90.00
#
_symmetry.space_group_name_H-M   'P 1'
#
loop_
_entity.id
_entity.type
_entity.pdbx_description
1 polymer ?
#
loop_
_entity_poly.entity_id
_entity_poly.type
_entity_poly.pdbx_seq_one_letter_code
_entity_poly.pdbx_strand_id
1 'polypeptide(L)'
;MDEYHYPIIVEGNWESEHVKSVKNKLQIHFQSKKKSQGGDCVVKYNDKSNSATVLFKSSHSKFAFTTDPEEKMNGGLTETNAVVLENLPEDVKQDVLTLLVENISRLPENDFSMELIPELRKAVVTFKNTNEKFLQDSRTHEKFKQYNLRACGLERSTCVRVENLPAEANNNKMLLELYFEKWGGPVEEVITIPSEQAAILIFKEEEEFLRSVDCDE
;
A
#
# COMPACT_ATOMS: atom_id res chain seq x y z
N MET A 1 -8.74 30.17 -6.71
CA MET A 1 -7.30 29.86 -6.57
C MET A 1 -7.22 28.36 -6.44
N ASP A 2 -6.55 27.69 -7.37
CA ASP A 2 -6.43 26.22 -7.34
C ASP A 2 -5.58 25.79 -6.15
N GLU A 3 -6.22 25.14 -5.18
CA GLU A 3 -5.63 24.85 -3.88
C GLU A 3 -5.10 23.41 -3.88
N TYR A 4 -3.77 23.26 -3.73
CA TYR A 4 -3.08 21.97 -3.77
C TYR A 4 -2.88 21.47 -2.33
N HIS A 5 -3.77 20.60 -1.87
CA HIS A 5 -3.88 20.22 -0.45
C HIS A 5 -3.14 18.95 -0.05
N TYR A 6 -2.61 18.17 -1.00
CA TYR A 6 -2.09 16.84 -0.73
C TYR A 6 -0.58 16.76 -0.99
N PRO A 7 0.28 17.06 0.01
CA PRO A 7 1.73 17.02 -0.15
C PRO A 7 2.31 15.61 0.03
N ILE A 8 3.21 15.21 -0.88
CA ILE A 8 4.06 14.02 -0.79
C ILE A 8 5.50 14.48 -0.72
N ILE A 9 6.28 13.99 0.24
CA ILE A 9 7.71 14.30 0.35
C ILE A 9 8.50 13.18 -0.32
N VAL A 10 9.35 13.56 -1.27
CA VAL A 10 10.34 12.68 -1.89
C VAL A 10 11.68 13.09 -1.31
N GLU A 11 12.37 12.17 -0.65
CA GLU A 11 13.72 12.39 -0.13
C GLU A 11 14.73 11.75 -1.08
N GLY A 12 15.90 12.36 -1.22
CA GLY A 12 16.96 11.79 -2.04
C GLY A 12 18.28 12.51 -1.86
N ASN A 13 19.38 11.78 -2.04
CA ASN A 13 20.72 12.39 -2.04
C ASN A 13 21.01 13.01 -3.41
N TRP A 14 20.33 14.12 -3.72
CA TRP A 14 20.50 14.82 -5.00
C TRP A 14 21.63 15.84 -4.91
N GLU A 15 22.52 15.83 -5.91
CA GLU A 15 23.53 16.86 -6.07
C GLU A 15 22.88 18.18 -6.49
N SER A 16 23.35 19.31 -5.93
CA SER A 16 22.78 20.64 -6.14
C SER A 16 22.73 21.08 -7.62
N GLU A 17 23.63 20.54 -8.46
CA GLU A 17 23.67 20.79 -9.90
C GLU A 17 22.48 20.16 -10.65
N HIS A 18 21.85 19.13 -10.09
CA HIS A 18 20.78 18.37 -10.73
C HIS A 18 19.37 18.75 -10.24
N VAL A 19 19.22 19.68 -9.31
CA VAL A 19 17.94 20.08 -8.67
C VAL A 19 16.85 20.39 -9.69
N LYS A 20 17.18 21.15 -10.75
CA LYS A 20 16.22 21.49 -11.83
C LYS A 20 15.78 20.26 -12.62
N SER A 21 16.71 19.33 -12.86
CA SER A 21 16.45 18.06 -13.57
C SER A 21 15.61 17.12 -12.71
N VAL A 22 15.91 17.02 -11.41
CA VAL A 22 15.16 16.24 -10.43
C VAL A 22 13.72 16.75 -10.34
N LYS A 23 13.53 18.06 -10.16
CA LYS A 23 12.20 18.68 -10.13
C LYS A 23 11.36 18.33 -11.36
N ASN A 24 11.95 18.45 -12.56
CA ASN A 24 11.24 18.17 -13.81
C ASN A 24 10.94 16.67 -13.96
N LYS A 25 11.88 15.79 -13.62
CA LYS A 25 11.69 14.33 -13.67
C LYS A 25 10.60 13.87 -12.71
N LEU A 26 10.59 14.40 -11.48
CA LEU A 26 9.56 14.11 -10.49
C LEU A 26 8.21 14.60 -11.01
N GLN A 27 8.11 15.84 -11.49
CA GLN A 27 6.86 16.37 -12.01
C GLN A 27 6.30 15.52 -13.17
N ILE A 28 7.14 15.16 -14.15
CA ILE A 28 6.73 14.29 -15.27
C ILE A 28 6.30 12.90 -14.76
N HIS A 29 7.03 12.34 -13.80
CA HIS A 29 6.71 11.03 -13.24
C HIS A 29 5.33 11.04 -12.57
N PHE A 30 5.08 12.01 -11.70
CA PHE A 30 3.86 12.12 -10.90
C PHE A 30 2.64 12.60 -11.67
N GLN A 31 2.81 13.37 -12.75
CA GLN A 31 1.72 13.73 -13.67
C GLN A 31 1.37 12.60 -14.67
N SER A 32 2.24 11.61 -14.83
CA SER A 32 2.06 10.56 -15.82
C SER A 32 1.14 9.44 -15.31
N LYS A 33 -0.11 9.46 -15.77
CA LYS A 33 -1.10 8.38 -15.53
C LYS A 33 -0.57 6.98 -15.82
N LYS A 34 0.29 6.83 -16.84
CA LYS A 34 0.89 5.53 -17.23
C LYS A 34 2.04 5.06 -16.33
N LYS A 35 2.68 5.96 -15.58
CA LYS A 35 3.89 5.64 -14.79
C LYS A 35 3.62 5.54 -13.31
N SER A 36 2.66 6.34 -12.83
CA SER A 36 2.46 6.57 -11.42
C SER A 36 0.96 6.59 -11.08
N GLN A 37 0.07 6.53 -12.08
CA GLN A 37 -1.38 6.72 -11.92
C GLN A 37 -1.74 8.05 -11.21
N GLY A 38 -0.79 8.99 -11.15
CA GLY A 38 -0.96 10.25 -10.43
C GLY A 38 -1.82 11.28 -11.18
N GLY A 39 -2.08 12.39 -10.50
CA GLY A 39 -2.91 13.50 -10.97
C GLY A 39 -2.12 14.79 -11.21
N ASP A 40 -2.85 15.90 -11.39
CA ASP A 40 -2.24 17.22 -11.55
C ASP A 40 -1.47 17.60 -10.27
N CYS A 41 -0.18 17.92 -10.43
CA CYS A 41 0.73 18.12 -9.31
C CYS A 41 1.80 19.19 -9.57
N VAL A 42 2.30 19.80 -8.49
CA VAL A 42 3.37 20.79 -8.49
C VAL A 42 4.49 20.33 -7.56
N VAL A 43 5.74 20.34 -8.04
CA VAL A 43 6.91 19.97 -7.24
C VAL A 43 7.60 21.21 -6.67
N LYS A 44 7.85 21.22 -5.35
CA LYS A 44 8.63 22.22 -4.63
C LYS A 44 9.89 21.55 -4.09
N TYR A 45 11.05 22.15 -4.31
CA TYR A 45 12.31 21.63 -3.80
C TYR A 45 12.70 22.36 -2.51
N ASN A 46 13.27 21.63 -1.54
CA ASN A 46 13.81 22.17 -0.31
C ASN A 46 15.31 21.89 -0.23
N ASP A 47 16.10 22.95 -0.47
CA ASP A 47 17.57 22.89 -0.44
C ASP A 47 18.13 22.54 0.95
N LYS A 48 17.38 22.79 2.03
CA LYS A 48 17.86 22.56 3.41
C LYS A 48 17.78 21.09 3.83
N SER A 49 16.78 20.37 3.33
CA SER A 49 16.53 18.96 3.65
C SER A 49 16.87 18.01 2.51
N ASN A 50 17.37 18.54 1.39
CA ASN A 50 17.59 17.78 0.16
C ASN A 50 16.36 16.95 -0.26
N SER A 51 15.17 17.53 -0.10
CA SER A 51 13.89 16.84 -0.35
C SER A 51 12.97 17.66 -1.25
N ALA A 52 12.10 16.97 -1.99
CA ALA A 52 11.16 17.56 -2.92
C ALA A 52 9.73 17.24 -2.51
N THR A 53 8.92 18.26 -2.25
CA THR A 53 7.51 18.13 -1.93
C THR A 53 6.68 18.21 -3.21
N VAL A 54 5.98 17.13 -3.56
CA VAL A 54 5.02 17.06 -4.66
C VAL A 54 3.62 17.33 -4.11
N LEU A 55 2.99 18.43 -4.50
CA LEU A 55 1.62 18.76 -4.07
C LEU A 55 0.61 18.41 -5.17
N PHE A 56 -0.39 17.60 -4.84
CA PHE A 56 -1.45 17.19 -5.76
C PHE A 56 -2.72 18.03 -5.58
N LYS A 57 -3.46 18.19 -6.69
CA LYS A 57 -4.78 18.85 -6.72
C LYS A 57 -5.92 17.95 -6.24
N SER A 58 -5.75 16.63 -6.27
CA SER A 58 -6.74 15.65 -5.82
C SER A 58 -6.07 14.50 -5.08
N SER A 59 -6.77 13.87 -4.13
CA SER A 59 -6.34 12.76 -3.28
C SER A 59 -6.07 11.43 -4.01
N HIS A 60 -5.89 11.40 -5.33
CA HIS A 60 -5.62 10.19 -6.13
C HIS A 60 -4.18 9.63 -5.99
N SER A 61 -3.59 9.72 -4.81
CA SER A 61 -2.26 9.18 -4.53
C SER A 61 -2.35 7.96 -3.63
N LYS A 62 -2.67 6.81 -4.20
CA LYS A 62 -2.17 5.53 -3.67
C LYS A 62 -0.69 5.38 -4.03
N PHE A 63 0.13 6.29 -3.51
CA PHE A 63 1.58 6.23 -3.65
C PHE A 63 2.17 5.61 -2.38
N ALA A 64 2.11 4.29 -2.30
CA ALA A 64 3.01 3.55 -1.41
C ALA A 64 4.41 3.59 -2.02
N PHE A 65 5.09 4.74 -1.93
CA PHE A 65 6.55 4.79 -2.03
C PHE A 65 7.11 4.49 -0.65
N THR A 66 7.50 3.24 -0.42
CA THR A 66 8.43 2.90 0.66
C THR A 66 9.82 2.70 0.06
N THR A 67 10.51 3.82 -0.14
CA THR A 67 11.97 3.97 -0.18
C THR A 67 12.27 4.88 1.02
N ASP A 68 12.98 4.49 2.08
CA ASP A 68 14.30 3.86 2.11
C ASP A 68 14.63 3.32 3.55
N PRO A 69 15.84 2.74 3.81
CA PRO A 69 16.13 1.79 4.88
C PRO A 69 16.53 2.43 6.22
N GLU A 70 16.38 1.63 7.30
CA GLU A 70 17.00 1.79 8.63
C GLU A 70 16.99 3.21 9.25
N GLU A 71 15.99 3.50 10.08
CA GLU A 71 16.16 3.73 11.52
C GLU A 71 14.84 4.16 12.17
N LYS A 72 14.21 3.23 12.89
CA LYS A 72 13.78 3.40 14.29
C LYS A 72 13.31 2.05 14.81
N MET A 73 14.27 1.32 15.38
CA MET A 73 14.01 0.17 16.24
C MET A 73 13.40 0.68 17.53
N ASN A 74 12.06 0.58 17.64
CA ASN A 74 11.29 0.30 18.86
C ASN A 74 9.80 0.55 18.58
N GLY A 75 9.07 -0.52 18.26
CA GLY A 75 7.60 -0.55 18.15
C GLY A 75 7.22 -1.97 17.72
N GLY A 76 6.32 -2.62 18.46
CA GLY A 76 6.13 -4.07 18.45
C GLY A 76 5.94 -4.67 17.06
N LEU A 77 6.45 -5.90 16.88
CA LEU A 77 6.12 -6.76 15.75
C LEU A 77 4.60 -6.83 15.65
N THR A 78 4.01 -6.13 14.70
CA THR A 78 2.59 -6.30 14.38
C THR A 78 2.42 -7.72 13.87
N GLU A 79 1.76 -8.54 14.68
CA GLU A 79 1.39 -9.92 14.39
C GLU A 79 0.48 -9.94 13.15
N THR A 80 1.09 -9.92 11.97
CA THR A 80 0.37 -9.92 10.69
C THR A 80 0.42 -11.33 10.12
N ASN A 81 -0.76 -11.92 9.94
CA ASN A 81 -0.90 -13.21 9.29
C ASN A 81 -0.64 -13.13 7.78
N ALA A 82 -0.58 -11.92 7.22
CA ALA A 82 -0.33 -11.70 5.80
C ALA A 82 1.03 -11.02 5.57
N VAL A 83 1.74 -11.47 4.54
CA VAL A 83 3.06 -10.98 4.13
C VAL A 83 3.03 -10.70 2.64
N VAL A 84 3.51 -9.53 2.25
CA VAL A 84 3.71 -9.14 0.85
C VAL A 84 5.11 -9.54 0.41
N LEU A 85 5.19 -10.32 -0.67
CA LEU A 85 6.40 -10.56 -1.43
C LEU A 85 6.51 -9.50 -2.53
N GLU A 86 7.62 -8.78 -2.55
CA GLU A 86 7.91 -7.71 -3.51
C GLU A 86 9.08 -8.08 -4.42
N ASN A 87 9.19 -7.34 -5.53
CA ASN A 87 10.21 -7.53 -6.57
C ASN A 87 10.14 -8.89 -7.26
N LEU A 88 8.93 -9.39 -7.50
CA LEU A 88 8.75 -10.64 -8.25
C LEU A 88 9.29 -10.51 -9.70
N PRO A 89 10.02 -11.53 -10.20
CA PRO A 89 10.31 -11.66 -11.63
C PRO A 89 9.03 -11.70 -12.47
N GLU A 90 9.05 -11.16 -13.70
CA GLU A 90 7.87 -11.10 -14.58
C GLU A 90 7.33 -12.48 -14.98
N ASP A 91 8.19 -13.49 -15.02
CA ASP A 91 7.87 -14.86 -15.43
C ASP A 91 7.76 -15.85 -14.25
N VAL A 92 7.74 -15.34 -13.02
CA VAL A 92 7.68 -16.20 -11.84
C VAL A 92 6.36 -16.97 -11.81
N LYS A 93 6.46 -18.28 -11.60
CA LYS A 93 5.30 -19.17 -11.46
C LYS A 93 4.89 -19.28 -10.00
N GLN A 94 3.59 -19.40 -9.78
CA GLN A 94 3.01 -19.60 -8.44
C GLN A 94 3.66 -20.79 -7.73
N ASP A 95 3.80 -21.94 -8.39
CA ASP A 95 4.40 -23.16 -7.81
C ASP A 95 5.81 -22.92 -7.25
N VAL A 96 6.61 -22.08 -7.91
CA VAL A 96 7.98 -21.76 -7.47
C VAL A 96 7.95 -20.91 -6.20
N LEU A 97 7.02 -19.96 -6.13
CA LEU A 97 6.83 -19.13 -4.94
C LEU A 97 6.26 -19.94 -3.80
N THR A 98 5.28 -20.81 -4.04
CA THR A 98 4.72 -21.73 -3.03
C THR A 98 5.83 -22.56 -2.39
N LEU A 99 6.68 -23.22 -3.20
CA LEU A 99 7.81 -24.00 -2.70
C LEU A 99 8.83 -23.16 -1.92
N LEU A 100 9.05 -21.92 -2.34
CA LEU A 100 9.97 -21.02 -1.65
C LEU A 100 9.43 -20.61 -0.27
N VAL A 101 8.14 -20.29 -0.20
CA VAL A 101 7.44 -19.95 1.04
C VAL A 101 7.40 -21.16 1.97
N GLU A 102 7.05 -22.35 1.48
CA GLU A 102 7.05 -23.60 2.24
C GLU A 102 8.44 -23.89 2.85
N ASN A 103 9.51 -23.73 2.05
CA ASN A 103 10.87 -24.00 2.55
C ASN A 103 11.32 -23.03 3.65
N ILE A 104 10.91 -21.76 3.58
CA ILE A 104 11.27 -20.74 4.58
C ILE A 104 10.39 -20.86 5.82
N SER A 105 9.07 -20.93 5.61
CA SER A 105 8.08 -21.01 6.70
C SER A 105 8.12 -22.34 7.44
N ARG A 106 8.63 -23.41 6.81
CA ARG A 106 8.51 -24.81 7.29
C ARG A 106 7.06 -25.26 7.46
N LEU A 107 6.14 -24.62 6.75
CA LEU A 107 4.71 -24.93 6.77
C LEU A 107 4.28 -25.57 5.44
N PRO A 108 3.36 -26.54 5.47
CA PRO A 108 2.79 -27.11 4.26
C PRO A 108 1.93 -26.07 3.52
N GLU A 109 1.73 -26.26 2.23
CA GLU A 109 0.88 -25.39 1.38
C GLU A 109 -0.53 -25.19 1.95
N ASN A 110 -1.09 -26.16 2.67
CA ASN A 110 -2.41 -26.04 3.28
C ASN A 110 -2.48 -25.02 4.44
N ASP A 111 -1.35 -24.57 4.97
CA ASP A 111 -1.29 -23.65 6.12
C ASP A 111 -1.14 -22.18 5.72
N PHE A 112 -1.08 -21.90 4.43
CA PHE A 112 -1.12 -20.56 3.89
C PHE A 112 -1.88 -20.51 2.57
N SER A 113 -2.25 -19.31 2.14
CA SER A 113 -2.77 -19.03 0.81
C SER A 113 -1.89 -18.00 0.13
N MET A 114 -1.88 -17.99 -1.20
CA MET A 114 -1.06 -17.08 -1.98
C MET A 114 -1.88 -16.48 -3.12
N GLU A 115 -1.82 -15.17 -3.26
CA GLU A 115 -2.44 -14.42 -4.35
C GLU A 115 -1.36 -13.65 -5.11
N LEU A 116 -1.29 -13.84 -6.43
CA LEU A 116 -0.35 -13.12 -7.29
C LEU A 116 -0.99 -11.85 -7.82
N ILE A 117 -0.23 -10.76 -7.80
CA ILE A 117 -0.58 -9.49 -8.41
C ILE A 117 0.54 -9.12 -9.41
N PRO A 118 0.57 -9.76 -10.59
CA PRO A 118 1.66 -9.63 -11.56
C PRO A 118 1.86 -8.18 -12.02
N GLU A 119 0.79 -7.40 -12.12
CA GLU A 119 0.80 -5.99 -12.53
C GLU A 119 1.65 -5.13 -11.57
N LEU A 120 1.70 -5.52 -10.30
CA LEU A 120 2.51 -4.86 -9.27
C LEU A 120 3.83 -5.57 -9.01
N ARG A 121 4.09 -6.71 -9.66
CA ARG A 121 5.19 -7.62 -9.36
C ARG A 121 5.23 -8.00 -7.87
N LYS A 122 4.05 -8.33 -7.34
CA LYS A 122 3.83 -8.68 -5.92
C LYS A 122 3.07 -9.97 -5.78
N ALA A 123 3.26 -10.63 -4.64
CA ALA A 123 2.37 -11.68 -4.15
C ALA A 123 1.98 -11.38 -2.71
N VAL A 124 0.75 -11.71 -2.34
CA VAL A 124 0.30 -11.69 -0.95
C VAL A 124 0.24 -13.13 -0.46
N VAL A 125 0.92 -13.40 0.65
CA VAL A 125 0.93 -14.69 1.33
C VAL A 125 0.18 -14.52 2.63
N THR A 126 -0.92 -15.25 2.81
CA THR A 126 -1.74 -15.20 4.02
C THR A 126 -1.65 -16.53 4.74
N PHE A 127 -0.91 -16.54 5.85
CA PHE A 127 -0.77 -17.68 6.76
C PHE A 127 -2.03 -17.85 7.61
N LYS A 128 -2.43 -19.11 7.88
CA LYS A 128 -3.54 -19.41 8.79
C LYS A 128 -3.24 -18.99 10.23
N ASN A 129 -1.98 -19.14 10.63
CA ASN A 129 -1.47 -18.77 11.94
C ASN A 129 -0.32 -17.78 11.78
N THR A 130 -0.06 -16.98 12.81
CA THR A 130 1.03 -16.01 12.82
C THR A 130 2.37 -16.68 12.54
N ASN A 131 3.09 -16.19 11.53
CA ASN A 131 4.43 -16.66 11.22
C ASN A 131 5.47 -15.55 11.41
N GLU A 132 5.70 -15.20 12.66
CA GLU A 132 6.61 -14.12 13.07
C GLU A 132 8.05 -14.33 12.58
N LYS A 133 8.47 -15.59 12.43
CA LYS A 133 9.82 -15.95 12.01
C LYS A 133 10.01 -15.83 10.51
N PHE A 134 8.95 -15.93 9.71
CA PHE A 134 9.04 -15.89 8.26
C PHE A 134 9.75 -14.64 7.75
N LEU A 135 9.40 -13.46 8.26
CA LEU A 135 10.02 -12.19 7.84
C LEU A 135 11.52 -12.13 8.18
N GLN A 136 11.92 -12.74 9.29
CA GLN A 136 13.31 -12.79 9.70
C GLN A 136 14.10 -13.82 8.88
N ASP A 137 13.52 -14.99 8.67
CA ASP A 137 14.13 -16.10 7.93
C ASP A 137 14.25 -15.75 6.44
N SER A 138 13.25 -15.07 5.86
CA SER A 138 13.28 -14.63 4.46
C SER A 138 14.43 -13.65 4.18
N ARG A 139 14.80 -12.79 5.14
CA ARG A 139 15.91 -11.83 4.99
C ARG A 139 17.27 -12.51 4.90
N THR A 140 17.42 -13.65 5.55
CA THR A 140 18.69 -14.39 5.59
C THR A 140 18.77 -15.48 4.51
N HIS A 141 17.64 -15.89 3.95
CA HIS A 141 17.54 -16.97 2.97
C HIS A 141 18.22 -16.66 1.63
N GLU A 142 19.13 -17.54 1.18
CA GLU A 142 19.97 -17.33 0.00
C GLU A 142 19.18 -17.14 -1.29
N LYS A 143 18.13 -17.96 -1.53
CA LYS A 143 17.29 -17.83 -2.73
C LYS A 143 16.52 -16.50 -2.75
N PHE A 144 16.10 -15.98 -1.60
CA PHE A 144 15.40 -14.68 -1.55
C PHE A 144 16.32 -13.56 -2.04
N LYS A 145 17.59 -13.60 -1.63
CA LYS A 145 18.62 -12.64 -2.09
C LYS A 145 18.95 -12.81 -3.57
N GLN A 146 19.09 -14.05 -4.05
CA GLN A 146 19.37 -14.33 -5.47
C GLN A 146 18.27 -13.80 -6.40
N TYR A 147 17.01 -13.97 -6.02
CA TYR A 147 15.87 -13.45 -6.77
C TYR A 147 15.54 -11.97 -6.45
N ASN A 148 16.34 -11.31 -5.61
CA ASN A 148 16.11 -9.94 -5.14
C ASN A 148 14.71 -9.71 -4.54
N LEU A 149 14.15 -10.75 -3.92
CA LEU A 149 12.84 -10.73 -3.29
C LEU A 149 12.90 -10.03 -1.95
N ARG A 150 11.83 -9.32 -1.63
CA ARG A 150 11.62 -8.72 -0.31
C ARG A 150 10.32 -9.24 0.28
N ALA A 151 10.30 -9.46 1.59
CA ALA A 151 9.09 -9.79 2.33
C ALA A 151 8.79 -8.68 3.34
N CYS A 152 7.56 -8.21 3.36
CA CYS A 152 7.05 -7.18 4.25
C CYS A 152 5.74 -7.64 4.87
N GLY A 153 5.55 -7.45 6.18
CA GLY A 153 4.25 -7.70 6.81
C GLY A 153 3.18 -6.81 6.18
N LEU A 154 2.01 -7.36 5.91
CA LEU A 154 0.88 -6.59 5.41
C LEU A 154 0.20 -5.93 6.60
N GLU A 155 0.41 -4.62 6.75
CA GLU A 155 -0.26 -3.82 7.76
C GLU A 155 -1.77 -3.87 7.53
N ARG A 156 -2.54 -3.88 8.64
CA ARG A 156 -3.99 -3.76 8.53
C ARG A 156 -4.30 -2.41 7.90
N SER A 157 -5.04 -2.45 6.80
CA SER A 157 -5.51 -1.22 6.17
C SER A 157 -6.67 -0.66 6.98
N THR A 158 -6.58 0.61 7.39
CA THR A 158 -7.69 1.36 7.97
C THR A 158 -8.66 1.88 6.90
N CYS A 159 -8.60 1.33 5.68
CA CYS A 159 -9.45 1.78 4.58
C CYS A 159 -10.12 0.63 3.83
N VAL A 160 -11.36 0.87 3.43
CA VAL A 160 -12.23 -0.10 2.75
C VAL A 160 -12.77 0.53 1.49
N ARG A 161 -12.66 -0.19 0.38
CA ARG A 161 -13.36 0.17 -0.86
C ARG A 161 -14.68 -0.60 -0.92
N VAL A 162 -15.76 0.14 -1.09
CA VAL A 162 -17.10 -0.38 -1.28
C VAL A 162 -17.47 -0.13 -2.74
N GLU A 163 -17.92 -1.16 -3.43
CA GLU A 163 -18.32 -1.12 -4.83
C GLU A 163 -19.84 -1.34 -4.97
N ASN A 164 -20.38 -1.08 -6.16
CA ASN A 164 -21.80 -1.21 -6.47
C ASN A 164 -22.71 -0.34 -5.57
N LEU A 165 -22.25 0.87 -5.23
CA LEU A 165 -23.02 1.80 -4.42
C LEU A 165 -24.27 2.29 -5.18
N PRO A 166 -25.43 2.31 -4.52
CA PRO A 166 -26.63 2.91 -5.11
C PRO A 166 -26.42 4.41 -5.34
N ALA A 167 -27.05 4.95 -6.38
CA ALA A 167 -26.92 6.36 -6.76
C ALA A 167 -27.24 7.34 -5.62
N GLU A 168 -28.17 6.96 -4.73
CA GLU A 168 -28.55 7.71 -3.53
C GLU A 168 -27.37 7.87 -2.54
N ALA A 169 -26.53 6.83 -2.41
CA ALA A 169 -25.39 6.82 -1.49
C ALA A 169 -24.16 7.53 -2.06
N ASN A 170 -23.97 7.49 -3.39
CA ASN A 170 -22.85 8.16 -4.07
C ASN A 170 -22.75 9.67 -3.78
N ASN A 171 -23.89 10.32 -3.55
CA ASN A 171 -23.96 11.76 -3.29
C ASN A 171 -24.18 12.08 -1.80
N ASN A 172 -24.32 11.07 -0.95
CA ASN A 172 -24.66 11.24 0.46
C ASN A 172 -23.55 10.70 1.35
N LYS A 173 -22.51 11.51 1.52
CA LYS A 173 -21.34 11.20 2.36
C LYS A 173 -21.75 10.87 3.80
N MET A 174 -22.69 11.64 4.36
CA MET A 174 -23.18 11.46 5.73
C MET A 174 -23.88 10.11 5.93
N LEU A 175 -24.63 9.63 4.92
CA LEU A 175 -25.25 8.32 4.96
C LEU A 175 -24.21 7.20 4.97
N LEU A 176 -23.15 7.32 4.15
CA LEU A 176 -22.05 6.36 4.11
C LEU A 176 -21.29 6.36 5.44
N GLU A 177 -20.93 7.53 5.97
CA GLU A 177 -20.29 7.66 7.28
C GLU A 177 -21.10 6.94 8.36
N LEU A 178 -22.38 7.30 8.55
CA LEU A 178 -23.23 6.69 9.58
C LEU A 178 -23.44 5.18 9.40
N TYR A 179 -23.55 4.69 8.16
CA TYR A 179 -23.74 3.27 7.88
C TYR A 179 -22.52 2.47 8.31
N PHE A 180 -21.32 2.94 7.97
CA PHE A 180 -20.08 2.22 8.27
C PHE A 180 -19.58 2.49 9.69
N GLU A 181 -19.91 3.62 10.31
CA GLU A 181 -19.65 3.87 11.73
C GLU A 181 -20.30 2.81 12.64
N LYS A 182 -21.45 2.27 12.23
CA LYS A 182 -22.14 1.21 12.96
C LYS A 182 -21.37 -0.10 13.02
N TRP A 183 -20.49 -0.38 12.05
CA TRP A 183 -19.87 -1.69 11.87
C TRP A 183 -18.34 -1.67 11.92
N GLY A 184 -17.70 -0.59 11.48
CA GLY A 184 -16.24 -0.48 11.36
C GLY A 184 -15.63 0.59 12.27
N GLY A 185 -16.42 1.20 13.16
CA GLY A 185 -15.94 2.25 14.05
C GLY A 185 -15.90 3.64 13.40
N PRO A 186 -15.38 4.65 14.10
CA PRO A 186 -15.45 6.05 13.66
C PRO A 186 -14.77 6.27 12.31
N VAL A 187 -15.52 6.79 11.35
CA VAL A 187 -15.02 7.10 10.02
C VAL A 187 -14.25 8.43 10.07
N GLU A 188 -13.04 8.42 9.56
CA GLU A 188 -12.21 9.61 9.39
C GLU A 188 -12.59 10.35 8.11
N GLU A 189 -12.70 9.60 7.01
CA GLU A 189 -12.95 10.18 5.70
C GLU A 189 -13.70 9.21 4.78
N VAL A 190 -14.52 9.76 3.89
CA VAL A 190 -15.15 9.03 2.79
C VAL A 190 -14.81 9.73 1.47
N ILE A 191 -14.24 8.97 0.55
CA ILE A 191 -13.85 9.40 -0.79
C ILE A 191 -14.78 8.70 -1.78
N THR A 192 -15.75 9.43 -2.34
CA THR A 192 -16.66 8.86 -3.35
C THR A 192 -16.02 8.89 -4.74
N ILE A 193 -16.29 7.85 -5.53
CA ILE A 193 -15.83 7.66 -6.90
C ILE A 193 -17.08 7.39 -7.76
N PRO A 194 -17.85 8.44 -8.10
CA PRO A 194 -19.15 8.26 -8.75
C PRO A 194 -19.07 7.55 -10.11
N SER A 195 -17.97 7.75 -10.84
CA SER A 195 -17.71 7.07 -12.13
C SER A 195 -17.61 5.56 -12.02
N GLU A 196 -17.28 5.03 -10.83
CA GLU A 196 -17.09 3.61 -10.57
C GLU A 196 -18.18 3.02 -9.67
N GLN A 197 -19.20 3.81 -9.30
CA GLN A 197 -20.19 3.42 -8.28
C GLN A 197 -19.52 2.89 -7.01
N ALA A 198 -18.45 3.56 -6.57
CA ALA A 198 -17.62 3.12 -5.47
C ALA A 198 -17.33 4.24 -4.49
N ALA A 199 -16.99 3.90 -3.25
CA ALA A 199 -16.43 4.82 -2.28
C ALA A 199 -15.32 4.13 -1.47
N ILE A 200 -14.35 4.91 -1.05
CA ILE A 200 -13.30 4.47 -0.12
C ILE A 200 -13.60 5.12 1.23
N LEU A 201 -13.77 4.30 2.26
CA LEU A 201 -13.89 4.74 3.63
C LEU A 201 -12.54 4.59 4.33
N ILE A 202 -12.16 5.58 5.12
CA ILE A 202 -10.95 5.60 5.94
C ILE A 202 -11.42 5.75 7.38
N PHE A 203 -10.96 4.88 8.27
CA PHE A 203 -11.35 4.81 9.68
C PHE A 203 -10.24 5.36 10.59
N LYS A 204 -10.61 5.94 11.73
CA LYS A 204 -9.67 6.65 12.63
C LYS A 204 -8.72 5.74 13.42
N GLU A 205 -9.08 4.50 13.75
CA GLU A 205 -8.26 3.59 14.56
C GLU A 205 -8.41 2.10 14.17
N GLU A 206 -7.36 1.32 14.44
CA GLU A 206 -7.16 -0.10 14.10
C GLU A 206 -7.77 -1.07 15.14
N GLU A 207 -8.93 -0.78 15.72
CA GLU A 207 -9.64 -1.72 16.58
C GLU A 207 -11.07 -1.98 16.08
N GLU A 208 -11.35 -3.28 15.89
CA GLU A 208 -12.62 -3.91 15.51
C GLU A 208 -12.97 -4.04 14.01
N PHE A 209 -12.03 -3.90 13.08
CA PHE A 209 -12.35 -4.16 11.66
C PHE A 209 -12.62 -5.65 11.31
N LEU A 210 -12.21 -6.62 12.14
CA LEU A 210 -12.29 -8.06 11.81
C LEU A 210 -13.05 -8.89 12.85
N ARG A 211 -14.33 -8.58 13.09
CA ARG A 211 -15.26 -9.58 13.62
C ARG A 211 -16.47 -9.86 12.74
N SER A 212 -16.63 -9.19 11.59
CA SER A 212 -17.87 -9.31 10.81
C SER A 212 -17.69 -9.41 9.29
N VAL A 213 -16.46 -9.55 8.77
CA VAL A 213 -16.25 -9.92 7.35
C VAL A 213 -15.97 -11.43 7.24
N ASP A 214 -16.69 -12.23 8.03
CA ASP A 214 -17.08 -13.55 7.57
C ASP A 214 -18.45 -13.36 6.92
N CYS A 215 -18.45 -13.27 5.59
CA CYS A 215 -19.68 -13.34 4.82
C CYS A 215 -20.27 -14.73 5.02
N ASP A 216 -21.27 -14.87 5.89
CA ASP A 216 -22.12 -16.05 5.93
C ASP A 216 -22.82 -16.20 4.56
N GLU A 217 -22.71 -17.41 3.99
CA GLU A 217 -23.34 -17.90 2.75
C GLU A 217 -24.86 -17.70 2.69
#